data_AF-A0A4Q3UI86-F1
#
_entry.id   AF-A0A4Q3UI86-F1
#
_cell.length_a   1.000
_cell.length_b   1.000
_cell.length_c   1.000
_cell.angle_alpha   90.00
_cell.angle_beta   90.00
_cell.angle_gamma   90.00
#
_symmetry.space_group_name_H-M   'P 1'
#
loop_
_entity.id
_entity.type
_entity.pdbx_description
1 polymer ?
#
loop_
_entity_poly.entity_id
_entity_poly.type
_entity_poly.pdbx_seq_one_letter_code
_entity_poly.pdbx_strand_id
1 'polypeptide(L)'
;MAHDDAGDNRSGSHLVRDRRRHGRPVVGIRVVGSRDRPSCGAGRSDSGVRPSDRHFVQSDFGSVREPVYAAVEGVFLGAVSRVLEAQYPGIAAQAILGTGVIFGVMLLLYRARIIRATETFKKVVISMTAAVAVMFVIAIVMRLFGSTMPFLNDATPLGIGISLFLLGLASVNLILDFDLIEEGEATGAPKAMEWYAAFGLLVTVAWIYIEVLRLLNKLRR
;
A
#
# COMPACT_ATOMS: atom_id res chain seq x y z
N MET A 1 -1.62 -101.12 -1.96
CA MET A 1 -0.70 -100.38 -1.08
C MET A 1 -1.39 -99.05 -0.77
N ALA A 2 -1.81 -98.88 0.47
CA ALA A 2 -2.58 -97.75 0.97
C ALA A 2 -1.68 -96.53 1.25
N HIS A 3 -2.34 -95.44 1.69
CA HIS A 3 -1.85 -94.14 2.22
C HIS A 3 -1.94 -92.99 1.23
N ASP A 4 -2.87 -92.05 1.40
CA ASP A 4 -3.02 -91.03 2.46
C ASP A 4 -2.20 -89.76 2.20
N ASP A 5 -2.92 -88.67 2.44
CA ASP A 5 -2.49 -87.42 3.06
C ASP A 5 -2.03 -86.20 2.26
N ALA A 6 -2.57 -85.10 2.80
CA ALA A 6 -2.04 -83.74 2.86
C ALA A 6 -2.24 -82.83 1.64
N GLY A 7 -3.48 -82.35 1.51
CA GLY A 7 -3.74 -81.00 1.02
C GLY A 7 -3.14 -79.97 1.98
N ASP A 8 -2.02 -79.39 1.54
CA ASP A 8 -1.24 -78.35 2.21
C ASP A 8 -2.02 -77.03 2.33
N ASN A 9 -2.00 -76.47 3.54
CA ASN A 9 -2.63 -75.21 3.94
C ASN A 9 -1.58 -74.38 4.70
N ARG A 10 -1.48 -73.10 4.28
CA ARG A 10 -0.89 -71.94 4.96
C ARG A 10 0.57 -71.58 4.69
N SER A 11 0.73 -70.48 3.97
CA SER A 11 1.41 -69.23 4.38
C SER A 11 1.99 -68.61 3.12
N GLY A 12 1.63 -67.41 2.68
CA GLY A 12 1.56 -66.19 3.46
C GLY A 12 2.48 -65.18 2.77
N SER A 13 2.02 -63.94 2.67
CA SER A 13 2.79 -62.72 2.38
C SER A 13 3.55 -62.62 1.05
N HIS A 14 3.13 -61.65 0.22
CA HIS A 14 3.95 -60.62 -0.43
C HIS A 14 3.37 -60.23 -1.79
N LEU A 15 2.20 -59.58 -1.78
CA LEU A 15 1.80 -58.74 -2.90
C LEU A 15 1.53 -57.33 -2.38
N VAL A 16 2.65 -56.62 -2.22
CA VAL A 16 2.75 -55.18 -2.06
C VAL A 16 1.93 -54.53 -3.18
N ARG A 17 0.82 -53.89 -2.81
CA ARG A 17 0.02 -53.05 -3.70
C ARG A 17 0.86 -51.85 -4.13
N ASP A 18 1.38 -51.94 -5.36
CA ASP A 18 2.01 -50.83 -6.06
C ASP A 18 0.99 -49.72 -6.32
N ARG A 19 1.24 -48.55 -5.70
CA ARG A 19 0.47 -47.34 -5.95
C ARG A 19 0.85 -46.83 -7.33
N ARG A 20 -0.05 -47.00 -8.30
CA ARG A 20 -0.06 -46.19 -9.51
C ARG A 20 -0.11 -44.69 -9.13
N ARG A 21 1.05 -44.05 -9.08
CA ARG A 21 1.17 -42.60 -9.19
C ARG A 21 1.04 -42.26 -10.66
N HIS A 22 -0.04 -41.57 -10.97
CA HIS A 22 -0.27 -40.89 -12.22
C HIS A 22 0.94 -40.05 -12.62
N GLY A 23 1.32 -40.21 -13.89
CA GLY A 23 2.42 -39.53 -14.53
C GLY A 23 2.26 -38.02 -14.50
N ARG A 24 3.31 -37.36 -14.00
CA ARG A 24 3.66 -36.00 -14.39
C ARG A 24 4.83 -36.13 -15.39
N PRO A 25 4.80 -35.46 -16.55
CA PRO A 25 5.94 -35.46 -17.45
C PRO A 25 7.13 -34.80 -16.75
N VAL A 26 8.21 -35.56 -16.62
CA VAL A 26 9.50 -35.07 -16.13
C VAL A 26 10.11 -34.20 -17.22
N VAL A 27 10.32 -32.93 -16.90
CA VAL A 27 11.05 -31.98 -17.73
C VAL A 27 12.48 -32.50 -17.88
N GLY A 28 12.82 -32.93 -19.10
CA GLY A 28 14.16 -33.34 -19.47
C GLY A 28 15.10 -32.14 -19.49
N ILE A 29 15.88 -31.98 -18.43
CA ILE A 29 17.02 -31.06 -18.42
C ILE A 29 18.12 -31.73 -19.25
N ARG A 30 18.30 -31.27 -20.48
CA ARG A 30 19.40 -31.66 -21.36
C ARG A 30 20.70 -31.11 -20.77
N VAL A 31 21.51 -31.99 -20.21
CA VAL A 31 22.90 -31.72 -19.83
C VAL A 31 23.66 -31.28 -21.08
N VAL A 32 24.07 -30.01 -21.12
CA VAL A 32 24.98 -29.48 -22.14
C VAL A 32 26.36 -30.07 -21.88
N GLY A 33 26.78 -30.98 -22.76
CA GLY A 33 28.11 -31.55 -22.78
C GLY A 33 29.18 -30.46 -22.92
N SER A 34 30.22 -30.60 -22.10
CA SER A 34 31.44 -29.81 -22.13
C SER A 34 32.06 -29.86 -23.53
N ARG A 35 32.07 -28.73 -24.23
CA ARG A 35 32.99 -28.53 -25.35
C ARG A 35 34.26 -27.87 -24.84
N ASP A 36 35.36 -28.50 -25.21
CA ASP A 36 36.73 -28.05 -25.05
C ASP A 36 36.88 -26.56 -25.37
N ARG A 37 37.48 -25.81 -24.44
CA ARG A 37 38.03 -24.49 -24.74
C ARG A 37 39.51 -24.66 -25.08
N PRO A 38 39.97 -24.33 -26.29
CA PRO A 38 41.39 -24.18 -26.53
C PRO A 38 41.89 -22.93 -25.81
N SER A 39 42.94 -23.13 -25.02
CA SER A 39 43.80 -22.08 -24.50
C SER A 39 44.55 -21.43 -25.65
N CYS A 40 44.28 -20.15 -25.92
CA CYS A 40 45.22 -19.29 -26.62
C CYS A 40 45.04 -17.84 -26.14
N GLY A 41 46.09 -17.32 -25.51
CA GLY A 41 46.20 -15.91 -25.17
C GLY A 41 46.35 -15.08 -26.43
N ALA A 42 45.56 -14.01 -26.51
CA ALA A 42 45.82 -12.89 -27.41
C ALA A 42 45.43 -11.64 -26.64
N GLY A 43 46.45 -10.85 -26.26
CA GLY A 43 46.26 -9.55 -25.68
C GLY A 43 45.47 -8.65 -26.64
N ARG A 44 44.40 -8.04 -26.13
CA ARG A 44 43.83 -6.82 -26.67
C ARG A 44 43.69 -5.81 -25.56
N SER A 45 44.65 -4.89 -25.56
CA SER A 45 44.40 -3.50 -25.26
C SER A 45 43.17 -3.02 -26.04
N ASP A 46 42.07 -2.77 -25.35
CA ASP A 46 41.38 -1.48 -25.45
C ASP A 46 40.35 -1.39 -24.34
N SER A 47 40.66 -0.55 -23.36
CA SER A 47 39.73 -0.10 -22.31
C SER A 47 38.70 0.85 -22.93
N GLY A 48 37.83 0.30 -23.76
CA GLY A 48 36.60 0.93 -24.22
C GLY A 48 35.53 0.74 -23.15
N VAL A 49 35.61 1.53 -22.08
CA VAL A 49 34.45 1.79 -21.21
C VAL A 49 33.43 2.50 -22.10
N ARG A 50 32.55 1.73 -22.74
CA ARG A 50 31.32 2.30 -23.28
C ARG A 50 30.47 2.66 -22.07
N PRO A 51 30.15 3.94 -21.86
CA PRO A 51 29.05 4.27 -20.96
C PRO A 51 27.87 3.50 -21.52
N SER A 52 27.36 2.58 -20.70
CA SER A 52 26.03 2.07 -20.85
C SER A 52 25.15 3.29 -21.04
N ASP A 53 24.64 3.44 -22.26
CA ASP A 53 23.49 4.26 -22.56
C ASP A 53 22.37 3.66 -21.71
N ARG A 54 22.38 4.11 -20.44
CA ARG A 54 21.20 4.20 -19.61
C ARG A 54 20.30 5.06 -20.45
N HIS A 55 19.51 4.38 -21.28
CA HIS A 55 18.25 4.90 -21.74
C HIS A 55 17.57 5.36 -20.46
N PHE A 56 17.74 6.65 -20.19
CA PHE A 56 16.77 7.48 -19.54
C PHE A 56 15.48 7.15 -20.28
N VAL A 57 14.77 6.16 -19.76
CA VAL A 57 13.34 6.03 -19.99
C VAL A 57 12.77 7.24 -19.27
N GLN A 58 12.91 8.38 -19.95
CA GLN A 58 12.05 9.52 -19.81
C GLN A 58 10.66 8.94 -20.00
N SER A 59 9.88 8.95 -18.92
CA SER A 59 8.44 8.78 -19.03
C SER A 59 7.92 9.85 -19.95
N ASP A 60 7.55 9.42 -21.15
CA ASP A 60 6.65 10.14 -22.01
C ASP A 60 5.24 10.14 -21.38
N PHE A 61 5.07 10.96 -20.34
CA PHE A 61 3.82 11.67 -20.12
C PHE A 61 4.12 13.15 -20.36
N GLY A 62 3.58 13.68 -21.46
CA GLY A 62 3.88 15.01 -21.93
C GLY A 62 3.23 16.10 -21.07
N SER A 63 4.07 16.83 -20.33
CA SER A 63 4.41 18.26 -20.51
C SER A 63 3.30 19.34 -20.43
N VAL A 64 2.01 19.00 -20.41
CA VAL A 64 0.92 20.00 -20.20
C VAL A 64 -0.19 19.48 -19.28
N ARG A 65 -0.53 18.18 -19.31
CA ARG A 65 -1.63 17.66 -18.47
C ARG A 65 -1.28 17.59 -16.98
N GLU A 66 -0.01 17.37 -16.69
CA GLU A 66 0.53 17.21 -15.33
C GLU A 66 0.52 18.52 -14.53
N PRO A 67 1.04 19.66 -15.05
CA PRO A 67 0.91 20.94 -14.35
C PRO A 67 -0.52 21.48 -14.35
N VAL A 68 -1.34 21.16 -15.35
CA VAL A 68 -2.75 21.59 -15.38
C VAL A 68 -3.56 20.85 -14.31
N TYR A 69 -3.37 19.54 -14.14
CA TYR A 69 -4.04 18.79 -13.08
C TYR A 69 -3.55 19.24 -11.69
N ALA A 70 -2.23 19.42 -11.51
CA ALA A 70 -1.66 19.95 -10.28
C ALA A 70 -2.09 21.40 -9.97
N ALA A 71 -2.29 22.24 -11.00
CA ALA A 71 -2.78 23.61 -10.83
C ALA A 71 -4.28 23.63 -10.49
N VAL A 72 -5.09 22.80 -11.14
CA VAL A 72 -6.52 22.68 -10.82
C VAL A 72 -6.70 22.11 -9.41
N GLU A 73 -5.92 21.10 -9.05
CA GLU A 73 -5.92 20.52 -7.71
C GLU A 73 -5.39 21.51 -6.66
N GLY A 74 -4.32 22.25 -6.97
CA GLY A 74 -3.80 23.31 -6.11
C GLY A 74 -4.77 24.49 -5.93
N VAL A 75 -5.54 24.84 -6.97
CA VAL A 75 -6.61 25.84 -6.88
C VAL A 75 -7.79 25.30 -6.08
N PHE A 76 -8.14 24.03 -6.24
CA PHE A 76 -9.21 23.39 -5.45
C PHE A 76 -8.82 23.31 -3.97
N LEU A 77 -7.61 22.83 -3.65
CA LEU A 77 -7.05 22.81 -2.30
C LEU A 77 -6.86 24.22 -1.73
N GLY A 78 -6.48 25.19 -2.57
CA GLY A 78 -6.37 26.61 -2.20
C GLY A 78 -7.73 27.26 -1.91
N ALA A 79 -8.76 26.93 -2.68
CA ALA A 79 -10.14 27.36 -2.44
C ALA A 79 -10.70 26.74 -1.15
N VAL A 80 -10.44 25.45 -0.92
CA VAL A 80 -10.75 24.77 0.34
C VAL A 80 -10.00 25.42 1.51
N SER A 81 -8.71 25.74 1.34
CA SER A 81 -7.92 26.48 2.32
C SER A 81 -8.49 27.86 2.63
N ARG A 82 -8.93 28.62 1.64
CA ARG A 82 -9.58 29.93 1.85
C ARG A 82 -10.90 29.82 2.60
N VAL A 83 -11.70 28.80 2.31
CA VAL A 83 -12.94 28.53 3.06
C VAL A 83 -12.63 28.13 4.50
N LEU A 84 -11.56 27.37 4.72
CA LEU A 84 -11.08 26.99 6.06
C LEU A 84 -10.50 28.19 6.83
N GLU A 85 -9.75 29.07 6.17
CA GLU A 85 -9.17 30.28 6.76
C GLU A 85 -10.27 31.28 7.17
N ALA A 86 -11.34 31.38 6.38
CA ALA A 86 -12.53 32.17 6.72
C ALA A 86 -13.32 31.59 7.90
N GLN A 87 -13.24 30.28 8.15
CA GLN A 87 -13.94 29.62 9.27
C GLN A 87 -13.09 29.51 10.55
N TYR A 88 -11.75 29.52 10.45
CA TYR A 88 -10.85 29.23 11.58
C TYR A 88 -9.67 30.23 11.70
N PRO A 89 -9.92 31.50 12.07
CA PRO A 89 -8.86 32.49 12.26
C PRO A 89 -7.92 32.09 13.42
N GLY A 90 -6.61 32.11 13.16
CA GLY A 90 -5.53 31.90 14.14
C GLY A 90 -5.24 30.44 14.53
N ILE A 91 -6.07 29.47 14.16
CA ILE A 91 -5.87 28.04 14.51
C ILE A 91 -5.02 27.32 13.45
N ALA A 92 -5.02 27.81 12.22
CA ALA A 92 -4.34 27.15 11.09
C ALA A 92 -2.86 26.88 11.34
N ALA A 93 -2.14 27.83 11.97
CA ALA A 93 -0.73 27.66 12.29
C ALA A 93 -0.49 26.50 13.29
N GLN A 94 -1.33 26.36 14.31
CA GLN A 94 -1.25 25.26 15.26
C GLN A 94 -1.60 23.92 14.60
N ALA A 95 -2.57 23.92 13.69
CA ALA A 95 -2.93 22.73 12.94
C ALA A 95 -1.80 22.25 12.02
N ILE A 96 -1.12 23.16 11.31
CA ILE A 96 0.05 22.84 10.48
C ILE A 96 1.15 22.21 11.34
N LEU A 97 1.45 22.80 12.50
CA LEU A 97 2.42 22.23 13.44
C LEU A 97 1.99 20.84 13.92
N GLY A 98 0.71 20.66 14.26
CA GLY A 98 0.16 19.38 14.68
C GLY A 98 0.27 18.30 13.60
N THR A 99 -0.12 18.61 12.36
CA THR A 99 0.02 17.71 11.21
C THR A 99 1.47 17.37 10.94
N GLY A 100 2.38 18.36 11.01
CA GLY A 100 3.82 18.14 10.84
C GLY A 100 4.41 17.20 11.91
N VAL A 101 3.98 17.34 13.17
CA VAL A 101 4.39 16.44 14.26
C VAL A 101 3.85 15.03 14.03
N ILE A 102 2.57 14.87 13.70
CA ILE A 102 1.96 13.55 13.46
C ILE A 102 2.65 12.85 12.28
N PHE A 103 2.82 13.57 11.17
CA PHE A 103 3.51 13.08 9.98
C PHE A 103 4.95 12.69 10.32
N GLY A 104 5.71 13.56 11.01
CA GLY A 104 7.09 13.30 11.40
C GLY A 104 7.23 12.11 12.35
N VAL A 105 6.35 12.00 13.35
CA VAL A 105 6.33 10.86 14.28
C VAL A 105 6.03 9.56 13.53
N MET A 106 5.02 9.53 12.67
CA MET A 106 4.70 8.31 11.91
C MET A 106 5.78 7.95 10.90
N LEU A 107 6.38 8.94 10.23
CA LEU A 107 7.52 8.72 9.34
C LEU A 107 8.71 8.12 10.10
N LEU A 108 9.04 8.65 11.28
CA LEU A 108 10.10 8.11 12.13
C LEU A 108 9.77 6.69 12.61
N LEU A 109 8.53 6.45 13.01
CA LEU A 109 8.06 5.14 13.50
C LEU A 109 8.10 4.07 12.40
N TYR A 110 7.72 4.46 11.18
CA TYR A 110 7.81 3.61 9.99
C TYR A 110 9.27 3.33 9.62
N ARG A 111 10.11 4.37 9.54
CA ARG A 111 11.54 4.24 9.23
C ARG A 111 12.29 3.39 10.26
N ALA A 112 11.91 3.47 11.53
CA ALA A 112 12.46 2.63 12.60
C ALA A 112 12.05 1.14 12.45
N ARG A 113 11.20 0.79 11.48
CA ARG A 113 10.64 -0.55 11.22
C ARG A 113 10.00 -1.20 12.45
N ILE A 114 9.54 -0.40 13.41
CA ILE A 114 8.87 -0.90 14.62
C ILE A 114 7.48 -1.44 14.25
N ILE A 115 6.83 -0.82 13.26
CA ILE A 115 5.51 -1.23 12.75
C ILE A 115 5.69 -1.63 11.29
N ARG A 116 5.51 -2.92 10.97
CA ARG A 116 5.42 -3.40 9.59
C ARG A 116 3.95 -3.47 9.19
N ALA A 117 3.60 -2.88 8.04
CA ALA A 117 2.27 -3.01 7.46
C ALA A 117 2.08 -4.45 6.96
N THR A 118 1.60 -5.35 7.82
CA THR A 118 1.24 -6.71 7.41
C THR A 118 0.04 -6.66 6.48
N GLU A 119 -0.08 -7.61 5.55
CA GLU A 119 -1.22 -7.64 4.62
C GLU A 119 -2.58 -7.64 5.32
N THR A 120 -2.66 -8.25 6.51
CA THR A 120 -3.87 -8.25 7.33
C THR A 120 -4.16 -6.87 7.91
N PHE A 121 -3.15 -6.15 8.37
CA PHE A 121 -3.27 -4.78 8.83
C PHE A 121 -3.74 -3.84 7.71
N LYS A 122 -3.12 -3.93 6.51
CA LYS A 122 -3.51 -3.12 5.34
C LYS A 122 -5.00 -3.32 5.02
N LYS A 123 -5.46 -4.58 4.92
CA LYS A 123 -6.86 -4.92 4.62
C LYS A 123 -7.85 -4.37 5.66
N VAL A 124 -7.49 -4.44 6.95
CA VAL A 124 -8.32 -3.92 8.05
C VAL A 124 -8.41 -2.39 8.00
N VAL A 125 -7.30 -1.70 7.77
CA VAL A 125 -7.30 -0.22 7.68
C VAL A 125 -8.06 0.29 6.46
N ILE A 126 -7.90 -0.37 5.31
CA ILE A 126 -8.64 -0.02 4.08
C ILE A 126 -10.14 -0.20 4.30
N SER A 127 -10.59 -1.29 4.93
CA SER A 127 -12.02 -1.52 5.19
C SER A 127 -12.59 -0.49 6.19
N MET A 128 -11.84 -0.13 7.23
CA MET A 128 -12.22 0.94 8.16
C MET A 128 -12.34 2.30 7.46
N THR A 129 -11.38 2.64 6.60
CA THR A 129 -11.39 3.90 5.83
C THR A 129 -12.55 3.93 4.85
N ALA A 130 -12.85 2.80 4.19
CA ALA A 130 -14.00 2.67 3.31
C ALA A 130 -15.34 2.85 4.06
N ALA A 131 -15.47 2.31 5.28
CA ALA A 131 -16.65 2.51 6.10
C ALA A 131 -16.87 3.99 6.45
N VAL A 132 -15.80 4.71 6.79
CA VAL A 132 -15.84 6.15 7.04
C VAL A 132 -16.21 6.93 5.77
N ALA A 133 -15.66 6.56 4.62
CA ALA A 133 -16.02 7.19 3.35
C ALA A 133 -17.52 7.03 3.04
N VAL A 134 -18.09 5.84 3.25
CA VAL A 134 -19.54 5.60 3.09
C VAL A 134 -20.34 6.45 4.07
N MET A 135 -19.90 6.59 5.32
CA MET A 135 -20.54 7.48 6.30
C MET A 135 -20.59 8.93 5.81
N PHE A 136 -19.50 9.43 5.21
CA PHE A 136 -19.48 10.77 4.61
C PHE A 136 -20.45 10.92 3.44
N VAL A 137 -20.55 9.90 2.58
CA VAL A 137 -21.53 9.90 1.47
C VAL A 137 -22.96 9.99 2.01
N ILE A 138 -23.31 9.18 3.02
CA ILE A 138 -24.63 9.23 3.66
C ILE A 138 -24.88 10.62 4.26
N ALA A 139 -23.88 11.22 4.90
CA ALA A 139 -23.99 12.56 5.45
C ALA A 139 -24.24 13.63 4.37
N ILE A 140 -23.60 13.52 3.20
CA ILE A 140 -23.85 14.42 2.06
C ILE A 140 -25.28 14.23 1.55
N VAL A 141 -25.72 12.98 1.35
CA VAL A 141 -27.07 12.66 0.88
C VAL A 141 -28.13 13.23 1.83
N MET A 142 -27.96 13.04 3.14
CA MET A 142 -28.88 13.61 4.14
C MET A 142 -28.91 15.15 4.08
N ARG A 143 -27.76 15.81 3.90
CA ARG A 143 -27.68 17.26 3.73
C ARG A 143 -28.42 17.76 2.48
N LEU A 144 -28.42 17.00 1.39
CA LEU A 144 -29.15 17.34 0.16
C LEU A 144 -30.68 17.24 0.33
N PHE A 145 -31.16 16.36 1.20
CA PHE A 145 -32.59 16.23 1.54
C PHE A 145 -33.05 17.20 2.63
N GLY A 146 -32.23 18.20 2.99
CA GLY A 146 -32.60 19.27 3.92
C GLY A 146 -32.70 18.83 5.39
N SER A 147 -32.30 17.61 5.73
CA SER A 147 -32.22 17.15 7.11
C SER A 147 -30.86 17.50 7.70
N THR A 148 -30.77 18.67 8.34
CA THR A 148 -29.66 18.98 9.24
C THR A 148 -29.86 18.18 10.53
N MET A 149 -29.31 16.96 10.61
CA MET A 149 -29.24 16.25 11.89
C MET A 149 -28.50 17.15 12.91
N PRO A 150 -29.15 17.53 14.05
CA PRO A 150 -28.53 18.39 15.06
C PRO A 150 -27.38 17.70 15.81
N PHE A 151 -27.33 16.37 15.79
CA PHE A 151 -26.38 15.57 16.59
C PHE A 151 -24.91 15.68 16.20
N LEU A 152 -24.56 16.32 15.07
CA LEU A 152 -23.16 16.60 14.69
C LEU A 152 -22.68 18.02 15.07
N ASN A 153 -23.59 18.92 15.48
CA ASN A 153 -23.26 20.34 15.73
C ASN A 153 -23.12 20.70 17.21
N ASP A 154 -23.59 19.85 18.12
CA ASP A 154 -23.33 20.02 19.54
C ASP A 154 -21.90 19.55 19.86
N ALA A 155 -21.17 20.38 20.62
CA ALA A 155 -19.89 20.06 21.23
C ALA A 155 -20.07 18.98 22.31
N THR A 156 -20.56 17.81 21.91
CA THR A 156 -20.70 16.65 22.76
C THR A 156 -19.32 16.01 22.95
N PRO A 157 -19.00 15.51 24.15
CA PRO A 157 -17.77 14.76 24.42
C PRO A 157 -17.55 13.59 23.44
N LEU A 158 -18.66 13.01 22.96
CA LEU A 158 -18.67 11.98 21.90
C LEU A 158 -18.01 12.48 20.61
N GLY A 159 -18.25 13.74 20.25
CA GLY A 159 -17.68 14.36 19.06
C GLY A 159 -16.17 14.56 19.14
N ILE A 160 -15.61 14.78 20.35
CA ILE A 160 -14.16 14.88 20.55
C ILE A 160 -13.54 13.48 20.41
N GLY A 161 -14.15 12.47 21.03
CA GLY A 161 -13.69 11.08 20.94
C GLY A 161 -13.68 10.53 19.51
N ILE A 162 -14.74 10.79 18.73
CA ILE A 162 -14.81 10.39 17.33
C ILE A 162 -13.72 11.10 16.49
N SER A 163 -13.47 12.39 16.73
CA SER A 163 -12.41 13.11 16.01
C SER A 163 -11.02 12.57 16.33
N LEU A 164 -10.73 12.22 17.59
CA LEU A 164 -9.48 11.54 17.95
C LEU A 164 -9.36 10.16 17.29
N PHE A 165 -10.45 9.41 17.21
CA PHE A 165 -10.46 8.11 16.51
C PHE A 165 -10.17 8.27 15.01
N LEU A 166 -10.84 9.21 14.34
CA LEU A 166 -10.58 9.50 12.92
C LEU A 166 -9.16 10.01 12.68
N LEU A 167 -8.62 10.81 13.60
CA LEU A 167 -7.23 11.27 13.55
C LEU A 167 -6.24 10.11 13.67
N GLY A 168 -6.50 9.17 14.59
CA GLY A 168 -5.74 7.94 14.74
C GLY A 168 -5.82 7.07 13.48
N LEU A 169 -7.02 6.91 12.92
CA LEU A 169 -7.25 6.16 11.68
C LEU A 169 -6.49 6.79 10.50
N ALA A 170 -6.53 8.11 10.35
CA ALA A 170 -5.80 8.83 9.30
C ALA A 170 -4.28 8.69 9.49
N SER A 171 -3.80 8.72 10.73
CA SER A 171 -2.37 8.51 11.05
C SER A 171 -1.91 7.10 10.69
N VAL A 172 -2.78 6.09 10.87
CA VAL A 172 -2.52 4.73 10.43
C VAL A 172 -2.59 4.60 8.91
N ASN A 173 -3.47 5.33 8.23
CA ASN A 173 -3.54 5.36 6.78
C ASN A 173 -2.23 5.88 6.15
N LEU A 174 -1.55 6.82 6.82
CA LEU A 174 -0.23 7.31 6.40
C LEU A 174 0.83 6.19 6.35
N ILE A 175 0.74 5.19 7.23
CA ILE A 175 1.62 4.01 7.21
C ILE A 175 1.41 3.21 5.93
N LEU A 176 0.15 3.08 5.48
CA LEU A 176 -0.17 2.41 4.22
C LEU A 176 0.34 3.21 3.02
N ASP A 177 0.30 4.54 3.08
CA ASP A 177 0.85 5.39 2.02
C ASP A 177 2.37 5.23 1.89
N PHE A 178 3.10 5.18 3.01
CA PHE A 178 4.56 4.92 2.99
C PHE A 178 4.90 3.53 2.46
N ASP A 179 4.12 2.53 2.84
CA ASP A 179 4.28 1.15 2.39
C ASP A 179 3.94 0.99 0.89
N LEU A 180 2.96 1.73 0.37
CA LEU A 180 2.68 1.80 -1.07
C LEU A 180 3.86 2.38 -1.86
N ILE A 181 4.56 3.38 -1.31
CA ILE A 181 5.77 3.97 -1.91
C ILE A 181 6.93 2.96 -1.87
N GLU A 182 7.19 2.31 -0.74
CA GLU A 182 8.27 1.33 -0.59
C GLU A 182 8.05 0.08 -1.47
N GLU A 183 6.81 -0.40 -1.58
CA GLU A 183 6.44 -1.51 -2.46
C GLU A 183 6.54 -1.11 -3.95
N GLY A 184 6.16 0.12 -4.29
CA GLY A 184 6.31 0.68 -5.64
C GLY A 184 7.76 0.81 -6.09
N GLU A 185 8.65 1.25 -5.19
CA GLU A 185 10.10 1.30 -5.44
C GLU A 185 10.70 -0.11 -5.57
N ALA A 186 10.34 -1.04 -4.68
CA ALA A 186 10.89 -2.40 -4.66
C ALA A 186 10.50 -3.24 -5.89
N THR A 187 9.32 -2.98 -6.46
CA THR A 187 8.84 -3.68 -7.67
C THR A 187 9.26 -3.01 -8.98
N GLY A 188 9.98 -1.88 -8.92
CA GLY A 188 10.41 -1.13 -10.10
C GLY A 188 9.21 -0.63 -10.93
N ALA A 189 8.13 -0.24 -10.25
CA ALA A 189 6.85 0.04 -10.89
C ALA A 189 6.94 1.19 -11.92
N PRO A 190 6.12 1.15 -13.00
CA PRO A 190 6.06 2.24 -13.98
C PRO A 190 5.77 3.59 -13.31
N LYS A 191 6.35 4.70 -13.81
CA LYS A 191 6.22 6.05 -13.24
C LYS A 191 4.79 6.54 -12.93
N ALA A 192 3.76 5.95 -13.53
CA ALA A 192 2.37 6.24 -13.19
C ALA A 192 2.01 5.83 -11.74
N MET A 193 2.66 4.81 -11.19
CA MET A 193 2.42 4.32 -9.84
C MET A 193 3.07 5.22 -8.78
N GLU A 194 4.24 5.80 -9.08
CA GLU A 194 4.91 6.79 -8.21
C GLU A 194 4.03 8.02 -7.98
N TRP A 195 3.41 8.55 -9.04
CA TRP A 195 2.52 9.71 -8.93
C TRP A 195 1.26 9.40 -8.10
N TYR A 196 0.65 8.22 -8.31
CA TYR A 196 -0.51 7.81 -7.53
C TYR A 196 -0.18 7.62 -6.05
N ALA A 197 0.99 7.05 -5.74
CA ALA A 197 1.46 6.89 -4.37
C ALA A 197 1.72 8.25 -3.69
N ALA A 198 2.32 9.20 -4.41
CA ALA A 198 2.53 10.56 -3.91
C ALA A 198 1.21 11.33 -3.69
N PHE A 199 0.23 11.14 -4.58
CA PHE A 199 -1.11 11.72 -4.43
C PHE A 199 -1.84 11.15 -3.22
N GLY A 200 -1.84 9.83 -3.03
CA GLY A 200 -2.46 9.19 -1.85
C GLY A 200 -1.90 9.75 -0.54
N LEU A 201 -0.57 9.84 -0.45
CA LEU A 201 0.12 10.46 0.68
C LEU A 201 -0.33 11.92 0.90
N LEU A 202 -0.42 12.73 -0.15
CA LEU A 202 -0.85 14.13 -0.06
C LEU A 202 -2.30 14.25 0.45
N VAL A 203 -3.21 13.41 -0.06
CA VAL A 203 -4.61 13.37 0.36
C VAL A 203 -4.74 12.97 1.83
N THR A 204 -3.97 11.98 2.29
CA THR A 204 -3.96 11.57 3.71
C THR A 204 -3.42 12.68 4.60
N VAL A 205 -2.37 13.40 4.19
CA VAL A 205 -1.86 14.56 4.94
C VAL A 205 -2.91 15.67 5.01
N ALA A 206 -3.61 15.96 3.91
CA ALA A 206 -4.71 16.91 3.88
C ALA A 206 -5.88 16.47 4.77
N TRP A 207 -6.17 15.16 4.83
CA TRP A 207 -7.16 14.60 5.75
C TRP A 207 -6.76 14.89 7.20
N ILE A 208 -5.52 14.56 7.59
CA ILE A 208 -5.02 14.81 8.95
C ILE A 208 -5.15 16.30 9.29
N TYR A 209 -4.81 17.21 8.37
CA TYR A 209 -4.96 18.65 8.58
C TYR A 209 -6.41 19.05 8.92
N ILE A 210 -7.39 18.58 8.16
CA ILE A 210 -8.80 18.88 8.40
C ILE A 210 -9.28 18.29 9.74
N GLU A 211 -8.81 17.09 10.10
CA GLU A 211 -9.20 16.45 11.37
C GLU A 211 -8.55 17.12 12.59
N VAL A 212 -7.29 17.56 12.48
CA VAL A 212 -6.62 18.37 13.51
C VAL A 212 -7.36 19.69 13.69
N LEU A 213 -7.71 20.38 12.61
CA LEU A 213 -8.55 21.60 12.68
C LEU A 213 -9.88 21.33 13.40
N ARG A 214 -10.54 20.22 13.07
CA ARG A 214 -11.79 19.82 13.71
C ARG A 214 -11.61 19.57 15.21
N LEU A 215 -10.51 18.93 15.62
CA LEU A 215 -10.19 18.67 17.02
C LEU A 215 -9.94 19.97 17.79
N LEU A 216 -9.11 20.87 17.26
CA LEU A 216 -8.83 22.16 17.90
C LEU A 216 -10.09 23.03 18.02
N ASN A 217 -10.98 23.00 17.02
CA ASN A 217 -12.24 23.73 17.09
C ASN A 217 -13.17 23.20 18.20
N LYS A 218 -13.23 21.88 18.39
CA LYS A 218 -14.04 21.27 19.47
C LYS A 218 -13.46 21.51 20.86
N LEU A 219 -12.14 21.69 20.98
CA LEU A 219 -11.49 21.97 22.26
C LEU A 219 -11.67 23.44 22.70
N ARG A 220 -11.91 24.36 21.76
CA ARG A 220 -12.05 25.81 22.03
C ARG A 220 -13.49 26.26 22.30
N ARG A 221 -14.49 25.50 21.87
CA ARG A 221 -15.91 25.74 22.17
C ARG A 221 -16.28 25.08 23.49
#